data_AF-A0AA38IYB0-F1
#
_entry.id   AF-A0AA38IYB0-F1
#
_cell.length_a   1.000
_cell.length_b   1.000
_cell.length_c   1.000
_cell.angle_alpha   90.00
_cell.angle_beta   90.00
_cell.angle_gamma   90.00
#
_symmetry.space_group_name_H-M   'P 1'
#
loop_
_entity.id
_entity.type
_entity.pdbx_description
1 polymer ?
#
loop_
_entity_poly.entity_id
_entity_poly.type
_entity_poly.pdbx_seq_one_letter_code
_entity_poly.pdbx_strand_id
1 'polypeptide(L)'
;METRGLLTRLTFKYLRSAGLTSETEGFIAACQDNVINTLVYRRNVMGVQVPDVSCRACRRAPETLMHLLSVCPAKAVSVYIH
;
A
#
# COMPACT_ATOMS: atom_id res chain seq x y z
N MET A 1 12.77 27.32 18.51
CA MET A 1 12.29 26.65 17.28
C MET A 1 12.31 25.16 17.58
N GLU A 2 11.20 24.62 18.11
CA GLU A 2 11.08 23.22 18.48
C GLU A 2 11.10 22.35 17.22
N THR A 3 12.20 21.64 16.99
CA THR A 3 12.22 20.49 16.09
C THR A 3 11.39 19.39 16.74
N ARG A 4 10.09 19.33 16.39
CA ARG A 4 9.20 18.20 16.67
C ARG A 4 9.65 16.98 15.85
N GLY A 5 10.83 16.45 16.15
CA GLY A 5 11.23 15.12 15.72
C GLY A 5 10.39 14.11 16.50
N LEU A 6 9.57 13.34 15.81
CA LEU A 6 8.80 12.25 16.41
C LEU A 6 9.75 11.36 17.23
N LEU A 7 9.59 11.33 18.55
CA LEU A 7 10.33 10.45 19.44
C LEU A 7 10.11 9.00 18.98
N THR A 8 11.16 8.36 18.46
CA THR A 8 11.14 7.03 17.81
C THR A 8 10.47 5.95 18.67
N ARG A 9 10.52 6.09 20.01
CA ARG A 9 9.84 5.20 20.97
C ARG A 9 8.32 5.34 21.01
N LEU A 10 7.77 6.50 20.67
CA LEU A 10 6.32 6.77 20.70
C LEU A 10 5.67 6.51 19.34
N THR A 11 6.39 6.74 18.24
CA THR A 11 5.86 6.65 16.86
C THR A 11 5.28 5.27 16.52
N PHE A 12 5.79 4.21 17.13
CA PHE A 12 5.35 2.82 16.88
C PHE A 12 4.60 2.20 18.06
N LYS A 13 4.41 2.93 19.17
CA LYS A 13 3.72 2.39 20.36
C LYS A 13 2.25 2.06 20.06
N TYR A 14 1.61 2.85 19.19
CA TYR A 14 0.23 2.61 18.76
C TYR A 14 0.08 1.30 17.96
N LEU A 15 1.09 0.93 17.16
CA LEU A 15 1.09 -0.30 16.35
C LEU A 15 1.09 -1.55 17.24
N ARG A 16 1.88 -1.53 18.32
CA ARG A 16 1.97 -2.63 19.30
C ARG A 16 0.71 -2.79 20.15
N SER A 17 0.00 -1.69 20.44
CA SER A 17 -1.19 -1.70 21.31
C SER A 17 -2.50 -2.00 20.58
N ALA A 18 -2.52 -1.95 19.24
CA ALA A 18 -3.74 -2.08 18.44
C ALA A 18 -4.23 -3.52 18.24
N GLY A 19 -3.49 -4.53 18.74
CA GLY A 19 -3.85 -5.95 18.57
C GLY A 19 -3.67 -6.46 17.13
N LEU A 20 -2.85 -5.79 16.33
CA LEU A 20 -2.53 -6.23 14.97
C LEU A 20 -1.61 -7.44 15.00
N THR A 21 -1.82 -8.39 14.08
CA THR A 21 -0.84 -9.44 13.84
C THR A 21 0.40 -8.86 13.17
N SER A 22 1.54 -9.53 13.31
CA SER A 22 2.81 -9.13 12.69
C SER A 22 2.72 -8.93 11.19
N GLU A 23 1.91 -9.75 10.50
CA GLU A 23 1.70 -9.69 9.05
C GLU A 23 0.97 -8.42 8.67
N THR A 24 -0.04 -8.03 9.45
CA THR A 24 -0.85 -6.83 9.20
C THR A 24 -0.03 -5.58 9.45
N GLU A 25 0.79 -5.57 10.51
CA GLU A 25 1.73 -4.49 10.80
C GLU A 25 2.74 -4.33 9.65
N GLY A 26 3.36 -5.43 9.21
CA GLY A 26 4.30 -5.43 8.09
C GLY A 26 3.67 -4.94 6.78
N PHE A 27 2.41 -5.33 6.52
CA PHE A 27 1.68 -4.87 5.36
C PHE A 27 1.42 -3.36 5.39
N ILE A 28 0.97 -2.83 6.54
CA ILE A 28 0.73 -1.38 6.71
C ILE A 28 2.03 -0.59 6.51
N ALA A 29 3.14 -1.04 7.11
CA ALA A 29 4.44 -0.40 6.96
C ALA A 29 4.89 -0.38 5.49
N ALA A 30 4.81 -1.52 4.79
CA ALA A 30 5.17 -1.61 3.38
C ALA A 30 4.28 -0.73 2.48
N CYS A 31 3.00 -0.55 2.83
CA CYS A 31 2.11 0.38 2.15
C CYS A 31 2.50 1.84 2.40
N GLN A 32 2.78 2.22 3.65
CA GLN A 32 3.20 3.58 3.99
C GLN A 32 4.49 3.98 3.25
N ASP A 33 5.43 3.04 3.16
CA ASP A 33 6.69 3.24 2.43
C ASP A 33 6.53 3.15 0.90
N ASN A 34 5.32 2.87 0.40
CA ASN A 34 5.03 2.69 -1.04
C ASN A 34 5.93 1.63 -1.73
N VAL A 35 6.39 0.63 -0.98
CA VAL A 35 7.26 -0.45 -1.49
C VAL A 35 6.51 -1.72 -1.87
N ILE A 36 5.17 -1.66 -1.90
CA ILE A 36 4.35 -2.76 -2.40
C ILE A 36 4.65 -2.98 -3.89
N ASN A 37 4.87 -4.25 -4.23
CA ASN A 37 5.27 -4.72 -5.55
C ASN A 37 4.15 -4.63 -6.60
N THR A 38 3.74 -3.40 -6.89
CA THR A 38 2.78 -3.04 -7.95
C THR A 38 3.50 -2.93 -9.30
N LEU A 39 2.78 -3.09 -10.41
CA LEU A 39 3.39 -2.97 -11.75
C LEU A 39 4.00 -1.59 -11.99
N VAL A 40 3.35 -0.52 -11.50
CA VAL A 40 3.90 0.84 -11.60
C VAL A 40 5.18 1.00 -10.77
N TYR A 41 5.22 0.46 -9.54
CA TYR A 41 6.43 0.47 -8.72
C TYR A 41 7.58 -0.26 -9.41
N ARG A 42 7.31 -1.46 -9.96
CA ARG A 42 8.31 -2.24 -10.71
C ARG A 42 8.89 -1.48 -11.89
N ARG A 43 8.04 -0.82 -12.69
CA ARG A 43 8.48 -0.05 -13.85
C ARG A 43 9.28 1.19 -13.45
N ASN A 44 8.72 2.00 -12.56
CA ASN A 44 9.20 3.36 -12.35
C ASN A 44 10.25 3.48 -11.24
N VAL A 45 10.20 2.60 -10.23
CA VAL A 45 11.11 2.63 -9.09
C VAL A 45 12.19 1.56 -9.22
N MET A 46 11.81 0.33 -9.56
CA MET A 46 12.79 -0.77 -9.69
C MET A 46 13.49 -0.80 -11.06
N GLY A 47 13.04 0.00 -12.04
CA GLY A 47 13.60 0.02 -13.39
C GLY A 47 13.40 -1.29 -14.16
N VAL A 48 12.47 -2.14 -13.73
CA VAL A 48 12.17 -3.42 -14.40
C VAL A 48 11.36 -3.12 -15.65
N GLN A 49 11.70 -3.79 -16.76
CA GLN A 49 10.91 -3.66 -17.99
C GLN A 49 9.56 -4.34 -17.83
N VAL A 50 8.53 -3.52 -17.58
CA VAL A 50 7.13 -3.93 -17.50
C VAL A 50 6.43 -3.34 -18.71
N PRO A 51 5.96 -4.15 -19.70
CA PRO A 51 5.36 -3.64 -20.93
C PRO A 51 4.00 -2.95 -20.73
N ASP A 52 3.17 -3.48 -19.83
CA ASP A 52 1.88 -2.92 -19.46
C ASP A 52 1.76 -2.82 -17.94
N VAL A 53 1.37 -1.65 -17.46
CA VAL A 53 1.16 -1.38 -16.02
C VAL A 53 -0.31 -1.37 -15.66
N SER A 54 -1.21 -1.74 -16.57
CA SER A 54 -2.64 -1.86 -16.28
C SER A 54 -2.86 -2.83 -15.12
N CYS A 55 -3.77 -2.46 -14.22
CA CYS A 55 -4.15 -3.26 -13.06
C CYS A 55 -4.49 -4.69 -13.48
N ARG A 56 -3.85 -5.66 -12.83
CA ARG A 56 -4.06 -7.09 -13.11
C ARG A 56 -5.51 -7.53 -12.92
N ALA A 57 -6.25 -6.84 -12.05
CA ALA A 57 -7.65 -7.14 -11.76
C ALA A 57 -8.63 -6.46 -12.72
N CYS A 58 -8.58 -5.12 -12.86
CA CYS A 58 -9.58 -4.41 -13.67
C CYS A 58 -9.14 -4.14 -15.12
N ARG A 59 -7.84 -4.15 -15.42
CA ARG A 59 -7.24 -3.78 -16.71
C ARG A 59 -7.68 -2.42 -17.27
N ARG A 60 -8.13 -1.50 -16.41
CA ARG A 60 -8.66 -0.17 -16.82
C ARG A 60 -7.81 1.00 -16.35
N ALA A 61 -7.17 0.86 -15.20
CA ALA A 61 -6.32 1.88 -14.61
C ALA A 61 -4.93 1.31 -14.33
N PRO A 62 -3.87 2.13 -14.24
CA PRO A 62 -2.55 1.67 -13.82
C PRO A 62 -2.59 1.01 -12.44
N GLU A 63 -1.79 -0.04 -12.26
CA GLU A 63 -1.63 -0.73 -11.00
C GLU A 63 -0.70 0.07 -10.08
N THR A 64 -1.28 1.01 -9.36
CA THR A 64 -0.62 1.76 -8.29
C THR A 64 -1.06 1.24 -6.92
N LEU A 65 -0.28 1.52 -5.88
CA LEU A 65 -0.70 1.22 -4.52
C LEU A 65 -2.03 1.91 -4.19
N MET A 66 -2.17 3.18 -4.58
CA MET A 66 -3.41 3.94 -4.37
C MET A 66 -4.61 3.31 -5.08
N HIS A 67 -4.44 2.78 -6.29
CA HIS A 67 -5.52 2.08 -6.99
C HIS A 67 -5.99 0.82 -6.24
N LEU A 68 -5.05 0.10 -5.61
CA LEU A 68 -5.38 -1.09 -4.83
C LEU A 68 -6.04 -0.72 -3.50
N LEU A 69 -5.52 0.30 -2.80
CA LEU A 69 -6.06 0.76 -1.51
C LEU A 69 -7.40 1.50 -1.66
N SER A 70 -7.63 2.23 -2.76
CA SER A 70 -8.90 2.89 -3.07
C SER A 70 -9.97 1.93 -3.58
N VAL A 71 -9.75 0.62 -3.43
CA VAL A 71 -10.60 -0.47 -3.89
C VAL A 71 -10.78 -0.47 -5.41
N CYS A 72 -10.01 -1.35 -6.08
CA CYS A 72 -10.13 -1.60 -7.51
C CYS A 72 -11.60 -1.92 -7.89
N PRO A 73 -12.18 -1.31 -8.95
CA PRO A 73 -13.59 -1.49 -9.31
C PRO A 73 -14.01 -2.95 -9.53
N ALA A 74 -13.09 -3.79 -10.02
CA ALA A 74 -13.31 -5.23 -10.19
C ALA A 74 -13.52 -5.99 -8.87
N LYS A 75 -13.09 -5.41 -7.75
CA LYS A 75 -13.21 -5.95 -6.38
C LYS A 75 -14.18 -5.15 -5.51
N ALA A 76 -14.38 -3.86 -5.80
CA ALA A 76 -15.27 -2.97 -5.05
C ALA A 76 -16.71 -3.46 -5.06
N VAL A 77 -17.16 -3.96 -6.21
CA VAL A 77 -18.53 -4.42 -6.39
C VAL A 77 -18.81 -5.55 -5.41
N SER A 78 -18.00 -6.60 -5.30
CA SER A 78 -18.34 -7.75 -4.43
C SER A 78 -18.29 -7.49 -2.91
N VAL A 79 -17.65 -6.41 -2.42
CA VAL A 79 -17.40 -6.24 -0.97
C VAL A 79 -18.59 -5.62 -0.22
N TYR A 80 -19.48 -4.89 -0.89
CA TYR A 80 -20.58 -4.13 -0.26
C TYR A 80 -22.00 -4.61 -0.62
N ILE A 81 -22.14 -5.62 -1.48
CA ILE A 81 -23.43 -6.20 -1.92
C ILE A 81 -23.67 -7.61 -1.34
N HIS A 82 -23.04 -7.91 -0.20
CA HIS A 82 -23.30 -9.12 0.58
C HIS A 82 -23.82 -8.75 1.97
#